data_AF-A0A924QCC6-F1
#
_entry.id   AF-A0A924QCC6-F1
#
_cell.length_a   1.000
_cell.length_b   1.000
_cell.length_c   1.000
_cell.angle_alpha   90.00
_cell.angle_beta   90.00
_cell.angle_gamma   90.00
#
_symmetry.space_group_name_H-M   'P 1'
#
loop_
_entity.id
_entity.type
_entity.pdbx_description
1 polymer ?
#
loop_
_entity_poly.entity_id
_entity_poly.type
_entity_poly.pdbx_seq_one_letter_code
_entity_poly.pdbx_strand_id
1 'polypeptide(L)' 'GAVLHHPVTVEPILTSEYPTAATRPAYSALDASRFAATFEWDAPNWQDGLRRCLAERSLRA' A
#
# COMPACT_ATOMS: atom_id res chain seq x y z
N GLY A 1 12.40 14.08 0.80
CA GLY A 1 11.50 12.91 0.74
C GLY A 1 12.31 11.74 0.20
N ALA A 2 12.08 10.53 0.69
CA ALA A 2 12.85 9.34 0.28
C ALA A 2 12.80 9.16 -1.25
N VAL A 3 13.86 9.55 -1.95
CA VAL A 3 13.99 9.32 -3.39
C VAL A 3 14.73 8.01 -3.55
N LEU A 4 14.15 7.06 -4.26
CA LEU A 4 14.91 5.89 -4.73
C LEU A 4 16.01 6.42 -5.66
N HIS A 5 17.27 6.19 -5.30
CA HIS A 5 18.43 6.74 -6.01
C HIS A 5 18.59 6.23 -7.46
N HIS A 6 17.75 5.29 -7.88
CA HIS A 6 17.72 4.75 -9.23
C HIS A 6 16.30 4.84 -9.79
N PRO A 7 16.09 5.51 -10.94
CA PRO A 7 14.77 5.54 -11.57
C PRO A 7 14.44 4.14 -12.09
N VAL A 8 13.24 3.67 -11.78
CA VAL A 8 12.72 2.36 -12.23
C VAL A 8 11.37 2.59 -12.90
N THR A 9 11.20 2.04 -14.10
CA THR A 9 9.91 2.01 -14.80
C THR A 9 9.07 0.85 -14.27
N VAL A 10 7.81 1.12 -13.94
CA VAL A 10 6.84 0.09 -13.49
C VAL A 10 5.82 -0.12 -14.60
N GLU A 11 5.70 -1.37 -15.06
CA GLU A 11 4.76 -1.76 -16.12
C GLU A 11 3.61 -2.61 -15.54
N PRO A 12 2.34 -2.31 -15.87
CA PRO A 12 1.21 -3.10 -15.41
C PRO A 12 1.14 -4.44 -16.15
N ILE A 13 0.80 -5.51 -15.43
CA ILE A 13 0.59 -6.86 -15.99
C ILE A 13 -0.70 -7.47 -15.42
N LEU A 14 -1.23 -8.47 -16.13
CA LEU A 14 -2.32 -9.33 -15.68
C LEU A 14 -1.82 -10.38 -14.67
N THR A 15 -2.71 -10.84 -13.79
CA THR A 15 -2.40 -11.95 -12.87
C THR A 15 -1.97 -13.22 -13.61
N SER A 16 -2.50 -13.47 -14.81
CA SER A 16 -2.12 -14.62 -15.64
C SER A 16 -0.68 -14.56 -16.16
N GLU A 17 -0.10 -13.36 -16.28
CA GLU A 17 1.29 -13.17 -16.72
C GLU A 17 2.29 -13.48 -15.59
N TYR A 18 1.82 -13.54 -14.34
CA TYR A 18 2.63 -13.93 -13.18
C TYR A 18 1.87 -14.90 -12.25
N PRO A 19 1.77 -16.19 -12.64
CA PRO A 19 1.00 -17.17 -11.88
C PRO A 19 1.68 -17.49 -10.54
N THR A 20 0.90 -17.47 -9.47
CA THR A 20 1.33 -17.89 -8.14
C THR A 20 0.56 -19.11 -7.66
N ALA A 21 1.17 -19.94 -6.81
CA ALA A 21 0.53 -21.17 -6.31
C ALA A 21 -0.78 -20.92 -5.55
N ALA A 22 -0.88 -19.79 -4.82
CA ALA A 22 -2.10 -19.36 -4.17
C ALA A 22 -2.92 -18.45 -5.09
N THR A 23 -4.22 -18.74 -5.22
CA THR A 23 -5.18 -17.88 -5.91
C THR A 23 -5.35 -16.57 -5.15
N ARG A 24 -5.34 -15.45 -5.87
CA ARG A 24 -5.57 -14.11 -5.31
C ARG A 24 -6.94 -13.58 -5.72
N PRO A 25 -7.72 -13.00 -4.80
CA PRO A 25 -8.93 -12.28 -5.17
C PRO A 25 -8.58 -11.05 -6.01
N ALA A 26 -9.41 -10.74 -7.00
CA ALA A 26 -9.22 -9.56 -7.86
C ALA A 26 -9.37 -8.23 -7.08
N TYR A 27 -10.10 -8.24 -5.98
CA TYR A 27 -10.30 -7.09 -5.11
C TYR A 27 -10.26 -7.53 -3.65
N SER A 28 -9.31 -6.99 -2.88
CA SER A 28 -9.06 -7.37 -1.48
C SER A 28 -9.20 -6.20 -0.50
N ALA A 29 -9.78 -5.07 -0.93
CA ALA A 29 -10.01 -3.96 -0.02
C ALA A 29 -11.12 -4.33 0.98
N LEU A 30 -10.93 -3.93 2.23
CA LEU A 30 -11.86 -4.20 3.33
C LEU A 30 -12.69 -2.96 3.63
N ASP A 31 -13.95 -3.15 3.99
CA ASP A 31 -14.77 -2.09 4.57
C ASP A 31 -14.42 -1.91 6.07
N ALA A 32 -13.96 -0.70 6.40
CA ALA A 32 -13.56 -0.32 7.75
C ALA A 32 -14.66 0.43 8.52
N SER A 33 -15.87 0.57 7.96
CA SER A 33 -16.98 1.34 8.55
C SER A 33 -17.27 0.97 10.01
N ARG A 34 -17.29 -0.32 10.35
CA ARG A 34 -17.51 -0.80 11.73
C ARG A 34 -16.40 -0.33 12.68
N PHE A 35 -15.14 -0.37 12.25
CA PHE A 35 -14.03 0.10 13.06
C PHE A 35 -14.18 1.60 13.34
N ALA A 36 -14.43 2.38 12.29
CA ALA A 36 -14.58 3.82 12.39
C ALA A 36 -15.71 4.23 13.33
N ALA A 37 -16.87 3.59 13.22
CA ALA A 37 -18.00 3.85 14.11
C ALA A 37 -17.74 3.43 15.56
N THR A 38 -16.96 2.35 15.79
CA THR A 38 -16.71 1.83 17.14
C THR A 38 -15.70 2.67 17.91
N PHE A 39 -14.69 3.21 17.22
CA PHE A 39 -13.55 3.89 17.84
C PHE A 39 -13.52 5.39 17.55
N GLU A 40 -14.52 5.92 16.84
CA GLU A 40 -14.60 7.32 16.41
C GLU A 40 -13.30 7.78 15.70
N TRP A 41 -12.74 6.88 14.90
CA TRP A 41 -11.48 7.08 14.22
C TRP A 41 -11.51 6.56 12.79
N ASP A 42 -11.21 7.44 11.84
CA ASP A 42 -11.06 7.08 10.44
C ASP A 42 -9.61 6.78 10.08
N ALA A 43 -9.42 5.73 9.28
CA ALA A 43 -8.11 5.44 8.72
C ALA A 43 -7.68 6.58 7.78
N PRO A 44 -6.43 7.08 7.90
CA PRO A 44 -5.94 8.06 6.95
C PRO A 44 -5.87 7.44 5.55
N ASN A 45 -5.90 8.30 4.54
CA ASN A 45 -5.63 7.91 3.17
C ASN A 45 -4.27 7.17 3.09
N TRP A 46 -4.22 6.05 2.37
CA TRP A 46 -3.05 5.16 2.39
C TRP A 46 -1.76 5.85 1.91
N GLN A 47 -1.87 6.83 1.00
CA GLN A 47 -0.73 7.60 0.52
C GLN A 47 -0.08 8.41 1.65
N ASP A 48 -0.85 8.89 2.63
CA ASP A 48 -0.31 9.60 3.79
C ASP A 48 0.50 8.65 4.69
N GLY A 49 -0.02 7.45 4.93
CA GLY A 49 0.69 6.40 5.66
C GLY A 49 2.01 6.02 4.99
N LEU A 50 1.98 5.78 3.66
CA LEU A 50 3.19 5.46 2.90
C LEU A 50 4.24 6.58 2.98
N ARG A 51 3.83 7.84 2.85
CA ARG A 51 4.75 9.00 2.98
C ARG A 51 5.43 9.04 4.35
N ARG A 52 4.70 8.78 5.44
CA ARG A 52 5.27 8.71 6.79
C ARG A 52 6.29 7.57 6.93
N CYS A 53 5.96 6.37 6.46
CA CYS A 53 6.87 5.22 6.52
C CYS A 53 8.16 5.46 5.73
N LEU A 54 8.06 6.03 4.52
CA LEU A 54 9.23 6.35 3.71
C LEU A 54 10.09 7.45 4.34
N ALA A 55 9.47 8.48 4.91
CA ALA A 55 10.19 9.53 5.63
C ALA A 55 10.95 8.96 6.84
N GLU A 56 10.34 8.08 7.62
CA GLU A 56 10.98 7.41 8.76
C GLU A 56 12.18 6.55 8.32
N ARG A 57 12.02 5.77 7.24
CA ARG A 57 13.12 4.97 6.68
C ARG A 57 14.31 5.81 6.23
N SER A 58 14.08 7.01 5.70
CA SER A 58 15.17 7.92 5.30
C SER A 58 15.91 8.56 6.47
N LEU A 59 15.35 8.56 7.69
CA LEU A 59 16.01 9.08 8.88
C LEU A 59 16.88 8.04 9.61
N ARG A 60 16.73 6.76 9.25
CA ARG A 60 17.47 5.63 9.83
C ARG A 60 18.55 5.07 8.89
N ALA A 61 18.71 5.65 7.70
CA ALA A 61 19.69 5.26 6.69
C ALA A 61 20.96 6.12 6.79
#